data_AF-A0A354IV25-F1
#
_entry.id   AF-A0A354IV25-F1
#
_cell.length_a   1.000
_cell.length_b   1.000
_cell.length_c   1.000
_cell.angle_alpha   90.00
_cell.angle_beta   90.00
_cell.angle_gamma   90.00
#
_symmetry.space_group_name_H-M   'P 1'
#
loop_
_entity.id
_entity.type
_entity.pdbx_description
1 polymer ?
#
loop_
_entity_poly.entity_id
_entity_poly.type
_entity_poly.pdbx_seq_one_letter_code
_entity_poly.pdbx_strand_id
1 'polypeptide(L)'
;DFWLATDAGPRRLRVAPQPAIAFIPQEQREAAEFVLRGERREHGWELRALQLADFKHRPVLGLYCRHYRQLLRLEKRLRMQGVAVYEADIRPPERYLMERFITAPVTFNGNAPDADPRLIDGQVKPAPGYRPRLRLVSLDIETTSTGELRSIALEGCGQRQVYMLGPPNGDPS
;
A
#
# COMPACT_ATOMS: atom_id res chain seq x y z
N ASP A 1 1.14 -6.59 0.21
CA ASP A 1 1.67 -7.10 1.48
C ASP A 1 1.35 -6.12 2.60
N PHE A 2 1.11 -6.63 3.81
CA PHE A 2 0.94 -5.88 5.05
C PHE A 2 1.93 -6.40 6.09
N TRP A 3 2.44 -5.52 6.94
CA TRP A 3 3.21 -5.89 8.14
C TRP A 3 2.36 -5.65 9.37
N LEU A 4 2.22 -6.67 10.20
CA LEU A 4 1.37 -6.68 11.37
C LEU A 4 2.24 -6.83 12.62
N ALA A 5 2.01 -5.98 13.62
CA ALA A 5 2.58 -6.16 14.95
C ALA A 5 1.65 -7.08 15.77
N THR A 6 2.19 -8.21 16.23
CA THR A 6 1.46 -9.20 17.04
C THR A 6 2.13 -9.38 18.41
N ASP A 7 1.43 -9.98 19.37
CA ASP A 7 2.04 -10.35 20.66
C ASP A 7 3.20 -11.36 20.50
N ALA A 8 3.21 -12.13 19.41
CA ALA A 8 4.30 -13.05 19.05
C ALA A 8 5.37 -12.40 18.14
N GLY A 9 5.32 -11.08 17.94
CA GLY A 9 6.25 -10.34 17.09
C GLY A 9 5.68 -9.98 15.70
N PRO A 10 6.54 -9.51 14.77
CA PRO A 10 6.08 -9.04 13.47
C PRO A 10 5.65 -10.20 12.57
N ARG A 11 4.55 -10.01 11.84
CA ARG A 11 4.10 -10.93 10.79
C ARG A 11 3.93 -10.20 9.47
N ARG A 12 4.50 -10.75 8.39
CA ARG A 12 4.28 -10.25 7.03
C ARG A 12 3.18 -11.08 6.37
N LEU A 13 2.13 -10.41 5.91
CA LEU A 13 0.96 -11.01 5.28
C LEU A 13 0.84 -10.56 3.83
N ARG A 14 0.65 -11.51 2.91
CA ARG A 14 0.31 -11.24 1.52
C ARG A 14 -1.12 -11.66 1.27
N VAL A 15 -1.98 -10.69 1.00
CA VAL A 15 -3.36 -10.93 0.55
C VAL A 15 -3.38 -11.38 -0.90
N ALA A 16 -4.46 -12.06 -1.28
CA ALA A 16 -4.67 -12.49 -2.67
C ALA A 16 -4.60 -11.29 -3.64
N PRO A 17 -4.13 -11.48 -4.89
CA PRO A 17 -4.09 -10.43 -5.89
C PRO A 17 -5.44 -9.72 -6.03
N GLN A 18 -5.43 -8.39 -5.93
CA GLN A 18 -6.61 -7.57 -6.13
C GLN A 18 -6.48 -6.82 -7.46
N PRO A 19 -7.51 -6.79 -8.31
CA PRO A 19 -7.52 -5.91 -9.47
C PRO A 19 -7.50 -4.44 -9.00
N ALA A 20 -6.86 -3.59 -9.77
CA ALA A 20 -6.99 -2.14 -9.62
C ALA A 20 -8.28 -1.70 -10.32
N ILE A 21 -9.06 -0.83 -9.68
CA ILE A 21 -10.35 -0.36 -10.21
C ILE A 21 -10.42 1.17 -10.19
N ALA A 22 -11.00 1.74 -11.24
CA ALA A 22 -11.49 3.12 -11.29
C ALA A 22 -12.91 3.14 -11.88
N PHE A 23 -13.58 4.29 -11.83
CA PHE A 23 -14.94 4.43 -12.36
C PHE A 23 -15.03 5.47 -13.46
N ILE A 24 -15.88 5.22 -14.46
CA ILE A 24 -16.10 6.10 -15.62
C ILE A 24 -17.61 6.27 -15.81
N PRO A 25 -18.15 7.47 -16.09
CA PRO A 25 -19.56 7.63 -16.44
C PRO A 25 -19.98 6.72 -17.60
N GLN A 26 -21.10 6.01 -17.46
CA GLN A 26 -21.57 5.08 -18.49
C GLN A 26 -21.91 5.78 -19.80
N GLU A 27 -22.36 7.03 -19.76
CA GLU A 27 -22.58 7.86 -20.96
C GLU A 27 -21.30 8.10 -21.77
N GLN A 28 -20.11 7.98 -21.15
CA GLN A 28 -18.81 8.15 -21.80
C GLN A 28 -18.22 6.82 -22.27
N ARG A 29 -19.00 5.73 -22.28
CA ARG A 29 -18.54 4.39 -22.65
C ARG A 29 -17.85 4.35 -24.02
N GLU A 30 -18.47 4.94 -25.04
CA GLU A 30 -17.93 4.90 -26.40
C GLU A 30 -16.59 5.64 -26.50
N ALA A 31 -16.49 6.81 -25.88
CA ALA A 31 -15.24 7.58 -25.81
C ALA A 31 -14.16 6.80 -25.04
N ALA A 32 -14.51 6.20 -23.90
CA ALA A 32 -13.59 5.36 -23.14
C ALA A 32 -13.11 4.16 -23.96
N GLU A 33 -14.01 3.43 -24.60
CA GLU A 33 -13.66 2.29 -25.47
C GLU A 33 -12.77 2.73 -26.63
N PHE A 34 -13.02 3.88 -27.26
CA PHE A 34 -12.16 4.43 -28.30
C PHE A 34 -10.73 4.66 -27.82
N VAL A 35 -10.53 5.29 -26.65
CA VAL A 35 -9.21 5.49 -26.07
C VAL A 35 -8.52 4.16 -25.74
N LEU A 36 -9.30 3.19 -25.26
CA LEU A 36 -8.82 1.89 -24.84
C LEU A 36 -8.52 0.94 -26.02
N ARG A 37 -8.97 1.21 -27.26
CA ARG A 37 -8.63 0.40 -28.45
C ARG A 37 -7.12 0.26 -28.66
N GLY A 38 -6.34 1.27 -28.28
CA GLY A 38 -4.87 1.21 -28.34
C GLY A 38 -4.24 0.24 -27.32
N GLU A 39 -5.04 -0.41 -26.47
CA GLU A 39 -4.62 -1.39 -25.47
C GLU A 39 -5.43 -2.66 -25.68
N ARG A 40 -4.81 -3.75 -26.16
CA ARG A 40 -5.58 -4.99 -26.36
C ARG A 40 -6.14 -5.47 -25.03
N ARG A 41 -7.40 -5.91 -24.98
CA ARG A 41 -8.05 -6.44 -23.76
C ARG A 41 -7.27 -7.58 -23.11
N GLU A 42 -6.56 -8.37 -23.92
CA GLU A 42 -5.62 -9.42 -23.51
C GLU A 42 -4.52 -8.93 -22.54
N HIS A 43 -4.26 -7.61 -22.49
CA HIS A 43 -3.35 -7.01 -21.52
C HIS A 43 -3.97 -6.84 -20.12
N GLY A 44 -5.12 -7.46 -19.85
CA GLY A 44 -5.69 -7.58 -18.50
C GLY A 44 -6.47 -6.36 -18.03
N TRP A 45 -7.27 -5.75 -18.90
CA TRP A 45 -8.25 -4.73 -18.51
C TRP A 45 -9.67 -5.09 -18.96
N GLU A 46 -10.67 -4.64 -18.20
CA GLU A 46 -12.08 -4.87 -18.47
C GLU A 46 -12.91 -3.63 -18.10
N LEU A 47 -13.95 -3.33 -18.89
CA LEU A 47 -15.00 -2.38 -18.54
C LEU A 47 -16.30 -3.14 -18.22
N ARG A 48 -16.83 -2.93 -17.02
CA ARG A 48 -18.04 -3.61 -16.53
C ARG A 48 -19.08 -2.60 -16.05
N ALA A 49 -20.34 -2.80 -16.41
CA ALA A 49 -21.45 -2.03 -15.82
C ALA A 49 -21.63 -2.42 -14.34
N LEU A 50 -21.85 -1.43 -13.48
CA LEU A 50 -22.02 -1.61 -12.04
C LEU A 50 -23.34 -0.98 -11.58
N GLN A 51 -23.89 -1.46 -10.46
CA GLN A 51 -25.00 -0.81 -9.77
C GLN A 51 -24.49 0.32 -8.87
N LEU A 52 -23.75 1.26 -9.46
CA LEU A 52 -23.18 2.42 -8.80
C LEU A 52 -23.47 3.67 -9.64
N ALA A 53 -23.47 4.83 -8.98
CA ALA A 53 -23.61 6.12 -9.63
C ALA A 53 -22.57 7.11 -9.08
N ASP A 54 -22.23 8.11 -9.90
CA ASP A 54 -21.40 9.22 -9.44
C ASP A 54 -22.20 10.25 -8.62
N PHE A 55 -21.55 11.31 -8.13
CA PHE A 55 -22.23 12.37 -7.36
C PHE A 55 -23.29 13.15 -8.15
N LYS A 56 -23.35 13.01 -9.48
CA LYS A 56 -24.40 13.58 -10.33
C LYS A 56 -25.52 12.58 -10.62
N HIS A 57 -25.56 11.46 -9.89
CA HIS A 57 -26.51 10.37 -10.09
C HIS A 57 -26.46 9.73 -11.49
N ARG A 58 -25.31 9.82 -12.18
CA ARG A 58 -25.11 9.14 -13.46
C ARG A 58 -24.57 7.73 -13.21
N PRO A 59 -25.10 6.69 -13.87
CA PRO A 59 -24.56 5.34 -13.74
C PRO A 59 -23.10 5.30 -14.20
N VAL A 60 -22.29 4.44 -13.58
CA VAL A 60 -20.86 4.29 -13.87
C VAL A 60 -20.47 2.88 -14.31
N LEU A 61 -19.40 2.81 -15.08
CA LEU A 61 -18.66 1.60 -15.41
C LEU A 61 -17.46 1.46 -14.48
N GLY A 62 -17.16 0.24 -14.06
CA GLY A 62 -15.88 -0.10 -13.45
C GLY A 62 -14.84 -0.41 -14.52
N LEU A 63 -13.72 0.30 -14.51
CA LEU A 63 -12.51 -0.02 -15.26
C LEU A 63 -11.60 -0.86 -14.37
N TYR A 64 -11.56 -2.16 -14.62
CA TYR A 64 -10.71 -3.12 -13.92
C TYR A 64 -9.40 -3.28 -14.68
N CYS A 65 -8.29 -3.33 -13.96
CA CYS A 65 -6.95 -3.56 -14.49
C CYS A 65 -6.21 -4.58 -13.61
N ARG A 66 -5.45 -5.48 -14.23
CA ARG A 66 -4.61 -6.43 -13.50
C ARG A 66 -3.53 -5.75 -12.67
N HIS A 67 -3.01 -4.62 -13.14
CA HIS A 67 -1.92 -3.89 -12.51
C HIS A 67 -2.27 -2.43 -12.24
N TYR A 68 -1.93 -1.93 -11.05
CA TYR A 68 -2.20 -0.52 -10.70
C TYR A 68 -1.47 0.48 -11.62
N ARG A 69 -0.25 0.17 -12.05
CA ARG A 69 0.48 1.01 -13.02
C ARG A 69 -0.24 1.10 -14.37
N GLN A 70 -0.92 0.03 -14.79
CA GLN A 70 -1.75 0.06 -15.98
C GLN A 70 -2.95 0.99 -15.77
N LEU A 71 -3.64 0.87 -14.63
CA LEU A 71 -4.76 1.77 -14.29
C LEU A 71 -4.35 3.25 -14.36
N LEU A 72 -3.21 3.62 -13.76
CA LEU A 72 -2.70 5.00 -13.80
C LEU A 72 -2.35 5.48 -15.22
N ARG A 73 -1.79 4.60 -16.06
CA ARG A 73 -1.52 4.93 -17.46
C ARG A 73 -2.83 5.16 -18.24
N LEU A 74 -3.82 4.30 -18.04
CA LEU A 74 -5.11 4.40 -18.71
C LEU A 74 -5.89 5.61 -18.23
N GLU A 75 -5.90 5.90 -16.92
CA GLU A 75 -6.52 7.09 -16.35
C GLU A 75 -5.97 8.36 -17.00
N LYS A 76 -4.64 8.51 -17.08
CA LYS A 76 -4.02 9.67 -17.74
C LYS A 76 -4.48 9.81 -19.18
N ARG A 77 -4.52 8.70 -19.93
CA ARG A 77 -4.96 8.69 -21.34
C ARG A 77 -6.44 9.05 -21.51
N LEU A 78 -7.30 8.50 -20.67
CA LEU A 78 -8.73 8.76 -20.66
C LEU A 78 -9.01 10.24 -20.35
N ARG A 79 -8.37 10.79 -19.31
CA ARG A 79 -8.52 12.20 -18.95
C ARG A 79 -8.03 13.15 -20.04
N MET A 80 -6.92 12.84 -20.71
CA MET A 80 -6.43 13.64 -21.86
C MET A 80 -7.42 13.71 -23.03
N GLN A 81 -8.35 12.76 -23.12
CA GLN A 81 -9.37 12.69 -24.17
C GLN A 81 -10.76 13.11 -23.65
N GLY A 82 -10.81 13.79 -22.49
CA GLY A 82 -12.05 14.31 -21.91
C GLY A 82 -12.92 13.27 -21.19
N VAL A 83 -12.45 12.03 -21.03
CA VAL A 83 -13.16 11.00 -20.28
C VAL A 83 -12.89 11.18 -18.79
N ALA A 84 -13.95 11.34 -18.01
CA ALA A 84 -13.87 11.44 -16.55
C ALA A 84 -13.51 10.08 -15.95
N VAL A 85 -12.59 10.09 -14.99
CA VAL A 85 -12.13 8.89 -14.28
C VAL A 85 -12.10 9.21 -12.79
N TYR A 86 -12.82 8.41 -12.00
CA TYR A 86 -12.95 8.56 -10.56
C TYR A 86 -12.19 7.46 -9.81
N GLU A 87 -11.66 7.82 -8.65
CA GLU A 87 -11.00 6.94 -7.68
C GLU A 87 -9.82 6.10 -8.20
N ALA A 88 -9.19 6.50 -9.31
CA ALA A 88 -7.99 5.84 -9.82
C ALA A 88 -6.75 6.08 -8.94
N ASP A 89 -6.80 7.07 -8.06
CA ASP A 89 -5.75 7.49 -7.13
C ASP A 89 -5.71 6.65 -5.84
N ILE A 90 -6.75 5.84 -5.59
CA ILE A 90 -6.78 4.94 -4.44
C ILE A 90 -5.91 3.73 -4.74
N ARG A 91 -4.80 3.65 -4.00
CA ARG A 91 -3.81 2.60 -4.12
C ARG A 91 -4.37 1.23 -3.66
N PRO A 92 -3.88 0.10 -4.20
CA PRO A 92 -4.45 -1.21 -3.90
C PRO A 92 -4.49 -1.63 -2.42
N PRO A 93 -3.44 -1.39 -1.60
CA PRO A 93 -3.51 -1.69 -0.17
C PRO A 93 -4.62 -0.91 0.53
N GLU A 94 -4.73 0.38 0.23
CA GLU A 94 -5.70 1.31 0.80
C GLU A 94 -7.13 0.93 0.37
N ARG A 95 -7.34 0.61 -0.92
CA ARG A 95 -8.59 0.06 -1.45
C ARG A 95 -9.05 -1.17 -0.67
N TYR A 96 -8.13 -2.13 -0.50
CA TYR A 96 -8.41 -3.39 0.19
C TYR A 96 -8.87 -3.16 1.66
N LEU A 97 -8.18 -2.27 2.37
CA LEU A 97 -8.50 -1.94 3.77
C LEU A 97 -9.79 -1.12 3.88
N MET A 98 -9.95 -0.09 3.04
CA MET A 98 -11.08 0.83 3.05
C MET A 98 -12.42 0.11 2.81
N GLU A 99 -12.48 -0.75 1.80
CA GLU A 99 -13.70 -1.52 1.46
C GLU A 99 -14.11 -2.51 2.56
N ARG A 100 -13.20 -2.80 3.49
CA ARG A 100 -13.42 -3.71 4.62
C ARG A 100 -13.55 -2.95 5.95
N PHE A 101 -13.65 -1.62 5.92
CA PHE A 101 -13.70 -0.76 7.11
C PHE A 101 -12.52 -0.98 8.07
N ILE A 102 -11.35 -1.31 7.52
CA ILE A 102 -10.13 -1.54 8.30
C ILE A 102 -9.36 -0.23 8.42
N THR A 103 -9.03 0.15 9.67
CA THR A 103 -8.12 1.26 9.95
C THR A 103 -6.73 0.73 10.32
N ALA A 104 -6.59 0.13 11.50
CA ALA A 104 -5.34 -0.43 11.99
C ALA A 104 -5.50 -1.78 12.72
N PRO A 105 -6.41 -1.93 13.71
CA PRO A 105 -6.46 -3.17 14.47
C PRO A 105 -7.22 -4.23 13.68
N VAL A 106 -6.59 -5.40 13.53
CA VAL A 106 -7.08 -6.45 12.63
C VAL A 106 -6.95 -7.84 13.21
N THR A 107 -7.87 -8.71 12.83
CA THR A 107 -7.65 -10.16 12.85
C THR A 107 -7.23 -10.59 11.45
N PHE A 108 -6.38 -11.61 11.37
CA PHE A 108 -5.89 -12.08 10.10
C PHE A 108 -5.71 -13.60 10.11
N ASN A 109 -5.77 -14.19 8.92
CA ASN A 109 -5.38 -15.56 8.64
C ASN A 109 -4.54 -15.61 7.37
N GLY A 110 -3.90 -16.74 7.13
CA GLY A 110 -3.13 -17.00 5.91
C GLY A 110 -2.36 -18.32 6.04
N ASN A 111 -1.91 -18.83 4.90
CA ASN A 111 -1.14 -20.07 4.82
C ASN A 111 0.35 -19.77 5.05
N ALA A 112 1.02 -20.60 5.83
CA ALA A 112 2.47 -20.51 6.05
C ALA A 112 3.18 -21.49 5.10
N PRO A 113 3.92 -21.01 4.08
CA PRO A 113 4.75 -21.88 3.24
C PRO A 113 5.98 -22.35 4.01
N ASP A 114 6.43 -23.59 3.77
CA ASP A 114 7.53 -24.22 4.54
C ASP A 114 8.84 -23.42 4.57
N ALA A 115 9.14 -22.69 3.49
CA ALA A 115 10.39 -21.94 3.33
C ALA A 115 10.21 -20.41 3.39
N ASP A 116 9.01 -19.91 3.73
CA ASP A 116 8.72 -18.47 3.72
C ASP A 116 8.13 -18.02 5.05
N PRO A 117 8.77 -17.08 5.78
CA PRO A 117 8.22 -16.54 7.02
C PRO A 117 6.95 -15.70 6.81
N ARG A 118 6.58 -15.42 5.55
CA ARG A 118 5.37 -14.68 5.18
C ARG A 118 4.16 -15.60 5.14
N LEU A 119 3.03 -15.07 5.58
CA LEU A 119 1.73 -15.68 5.34
C LEU A 119 1.21 -15.29 3.97
N ILE A 120 0.71 -16.25 3.19
CA ILE A 120 0.11 -16.04 1.86
C ILE A 120 -1.40 -16.30 1.89
N ASP A 121 -2.09 -15.94 0.81
CA ASP A 121 -3.55 -16.02 0.68
C ASP A 121 -4.29 -15.37 1.87
N GLY A 122 -3.69 -14.29 2.35
CA GLY A 122 -4.10 -13.64 3.58
C GLY A 122 -5.49 -13.03 3.48
N GLN A 123 -6.26 -13.16 4.55
CA GLN A 123 -7.47 -12.39 4.75
C GLN A 123 -7.34 -11.57 6.02
N VAL A 124 -7.87 -10.35 5.97
CA VAL A 124 -7.84 -9.40 7.07
C VAL A 124 -9.25 -8.93 7.35
N LYS A 125 -9.61 -8.84 8.63
CA LYS A 125 -10.88 -8.29 9.11
C LYS A 125 -10.62 -7.28 10.23
N PRO A 126 -11.49 -6.27 10.42
CA PRO A 126 -11.38 -5.38 11.57
C PRO A 126 -11.39 -6.17 12.89
N ALA A 127 -10.55 -5.75 13.85
CA ALA A 127 -10.55 -6.27 15.21
C ALA A 127 -10.58 -5.10 16.20
N PRO A 128 -11.76 -4.52 16.47
CA PRO A 128 -11.89 -3.44 17.44
C PRO A 128 -11.27 -3.84 18.79
N GLY A 129 -10.50 -2.93 19.38
CA GLY A 129 -9.89 -3.13 20.71
C GLY A 129 -8.49 -3.75 20.74
N TYR A 130 -8.04 -4.44 19.68
CA TYR A 130 -6.67 -4.97 19.68
C TYR A 130 -5.63 -3.84 19.64
N ARG A 131 -4.59 -3.93 20.49
CA ARG A 131 -3.47 -3.00 20.55
C ARG A 131 -2.17 -3.77 20.82
N PRO A 132 -1.25 -3.85 19.85
CA PRO A 132 -0.01 -4.59 20.03
C PRO A 132 0.95 -3.83 20.95
N ARG A 133 1.83 -4.58 21.63
CA ARG A 133 3.01 -3.99 22.26
C ARG A 133 4.10 -3.78 21.21
N LEU A 134 4.55 -2.54 21.05
CA LEU A 134 5.60 -2.20 20.10
C LEU A 134 6.97 -2.19 20.77
N ARG A 135 7.98 -2.68 20.06
CA ARG A 135 9.39 -2.46 20.40
C ARG A 135 9.85 -1.21 19.67
N LEU A 136 10.31 -0.22 20.42
CA LEU A 136 10.72 1.08 19.90
C LEU A 136 12.25 1.21 19.97
N VAL A 137 12.80 2.00 19.05
CA VAL A 137 14.17 2.51 19.10
C VAL A 137 14.14 3.99 18.73
N SER A 138 14.70 4.82 19.59
CA SER A 138 15.05 6.21 19.32
C SER A 138 16.43 6.21 18.67
N LEU A 139 16.53 6.86 17.51
CA LEU A 139 17.76 6.97 16.74
C LEU A 139 18.14 8.44 16.65
N ASP A 140 19.39 8.72 16.97
CA ASP A 140 19.99 10.04 16.87
C ASP A 140 21.35 9.94 16.16
N ILE A 141 21.68 10.95 15.33
CA ILE A 141 22.90 10.97 14.53
C ILE A 141 23.63 12.28 14.75
N GLU A 142 24.95 12.19 14.91
CA GLU A 142 25.82 13.36 15.03
C GLU A 142 26.72 13.43 13.81
N THR A 143 26.84 14.62 13.22
CA THR A 143 27.62 14.85 12.01
C THR A 143 28.53 16.07 12.13
N THR A 144 29.54 16.17 11.26
CA THR A 144 30.23 17.44 11.01
C THR A 144 29.28 18.46 10.38
N SER A 145 29.72 19.72 10.29
CA SER A 145 28.98 20.77 9.57
C SER A 145 28.84 20.50 8.06
N THR A 146 29.64 19.58 7.52
CA THR A 146 29.57 19.14 6.11
C THR A 146 28.76 17.85 5.94
N GLY A 147 28.19 17.29 7.01
CA GLY A 147 27.33 16.10 6.98
C GLY A 147 28.08 14.77 7.11
N GLU A 148 29.37 14.78 7.48
CA GLU A 148 30.11 13.54 7.71
C GLU A 148 29.74 12.93 9.07
N LEU A 149 29.40 11.64 9.08
CA LEU A 149 28.95 10.94 10.27
C LEU A 149 30.06 10.85 11.35
N ARG A 150 29.71 11.24 12.58
CA ARG A 150 30.56 11.11 13.76
C ARG A 150 30.10 9.99 14.68
N SER A 151 28.80 9.94 14.98
CA SER A 151 28.24 8.89 15.80
C SER A 151 26.77 8.60 15.50
N ILE A 152 26.31 7.43 15.94
CA ILE A 152 24.91 7.01 15.93
C ILE A 152 24.55 6.55 17.34
N ALA A 153 23.59 7.21 17.96
CA ALA A 153 23.02 6.79 19.24
C ALA A 153 21.72 6.02 19.02
N LEU A 154 21.60 4.87 19.68
CA LEU A 154 20.41 4.02 19.68
C LEU A 154 19.96 3.78 21.12
N GLU A 155 18.74 4.21 21.43
CA GLU A 155 18.08 3.93 22.71
C GLU A 155 16.74 3.24 22.48
N GLY A 156 16.63 2.00 22.95
CA GLY A 156 15.40 1.21 22.82
C GLY A 156 15.68 -0.27 22.73
N CYS A 157 14.62 -1.08 22.66
CA CYS A 157 14.73 -2.54 22.61
C CYS A 157 15.57 -3.17 23.75
N GLY A 158 15.70 -2.51 24.90
CA GLY A 158 16.54 -2.93 26.02
C GLY A 158 18.03 -2.58 25.86
N GLN A 159 18.38 -1.73 24.90
CA GLN A 159 19.74 -1.30 24.58
C GLN A 159 19.87 0.22 24.69
N ARG A 160 21.06 0.67 25.09
CA ARG A 160 21.49 2.08 25.12
C ARG A 160 22.93 2.12 24.64
N GLN A 161 23.11 2.32 23.34
CA GLN A 161 24.40 2.17 22.67
C GLN A 161 24.72 3.40 21.83
N VAL A 162 26.00 3.76 21.78
CA VAL A 162 26.52 4.77 20.85
C VAL A 162 27.61 4.13 20.01
N TYR A 163 27.43 4.14 18.70
CA TYR A 163 28.47 3.78 17.75
C TYR A 163 29.23 5.06 17.38
N MET A 164 30.50 5.13 17.78
CA MET A 164 31.37 6.28 17.52
C MET A 164 32.39 5.92 16.44
N LEU A 165 32.62 6.83 15.50
CA LEU A 165 33.77 6.73 14.61
C LEU A 165 35.06 7.02 15.41
N GLY A 166 36.02 6.10 15.36
CA GLY A 166 37.21 6.13 16.22
C GLY A 166 38.27 7.19 15.87
N PRO A 167 39.43 7.20 16.57
CA PRO A 167 39.85 6.23 17.59
C PRO A 167 39.04 6.37 18.90
N PRO A 168 39.09 5.37 19.81
CA PRO A 168 38.46 5.48 21.11
C PRO A 168 38.87 6.77 21.82
N ASN A 169 37.93 7.42 22.52
CA ASN A 169 38.31 8.49 23.44
C ASN A 169 39.32 7.92 24.43
N GLY A 170 40.51 8.54 24.52
CA GLY A 170 41.53 8.15 25.49
C GLY A 170 41.01 8.28 26.94
N ASP A 171 41.68 7.63 27.88
CA ASP A 171 41.28 7.68 29.29
C ASP A 171 41.24 9.15 29.80
N PRO A 172 40.20 9.54 30.56
CA PRO A 172 40.19 10.84 31.22
C PRO A 172 41.37 10.89 32.20
N SER A 173 42.18 11.94 32.10
CA SER A 173 43.29 12.23 33.03
C SER A 173 42.79 12.89 34.31
#